data_AF-A0A974WKU3-F1
#
_entry.id   AF-A0A974WKU3-F1
#
_cell.length_a   1.000
_cell.length_b   1.000
_cell.length_c   1.000
_cell.angle_alpha   90.00
_cell.angle_beta   90.00
_cell.angle_gamma   90.00
#
_symmetry.space_group_name_H-M   'P 1'
#
loop_
_entity.id
_entity.type
_entity.pdbx_description
1 polymer ?
#
loop_
_entity_poly.entity_id
_entity_poly.type
_entity_poly.pdbx_seq_one_letter_code
_entity_poly.pdbx_strand_id
1 'polypeptide(L)'
;MVVIDTHLARGASNGGFTFHNRGGPYGRTKGAKRVVAVDVTGLPVAAMVVPASTHENRASELMLEHLTQQGVAGRLELVLVDRGVTGSPNARPASPRDP
;
A
#
# COMPACT_ATOMS: atom_id res chain seq x y z
N MET A 1 -12.11 2.85 -14.23
CA MET A 1 -12.08 2.64 -12.77
C MET A 1 -10.80 1.89 -12.42
N VAL A 2 -10.10 2.32 -11.36
CA VAL A 2 -8.94 1.58 -10.82
C VAL A 2 -9.10 1.37 -9.31
N VAL A 3 -8.55 0.26 -8.83
CA VAL A 3 -8.37 -0.02 -7.40
C VAL A 3 -6.90 0.17 -7.08
N ILE A 4 -6.62 0.97 -6.05
CA ILE A 4 -5.29 1.15 -5.48
C ILE A 4 -5.21 0.37 -4.19
N ASP A 5 -4.36 -0.66 -4.18
CA ASP A 5 -4.03 -1.41 -2.99
C ASP A 5 -2.68 -0.93 -2.44
N THR A 6 -2.62 -0.69 -1.13
CA THR A 6 -1.39 -0.28 -0.44
C THR A 6 -0.97 -1.38 0.54
N HIS A 7 -0.03 -2.21 0.12
CA HIS A 7 0.43 -3.34 0.90
C HIS A 7 1.75 -3.02 1.60
N LEU A 8 1.74 -3.00 2.93
CA LEU A 8 2.97 -2.93 3.72
C LEU A 8 3.73 -4.26 3.63
N ALA A 9 4.78 -4.34 2.82
CA ALA A 9 5.69 -5.48 2.83
C ALA A 9 6.57 -5.35 4.08
N ARG A 10 6.07 -5.86 5.22
CA ARG A 10 6.77 -5.83 6.51
C ARG A 10 8.03 -6.68 6.40
N GLY A 11 9.19 -6.06 6.20
CA GLY A 11 10.46 -6.71 6.52
C GLY A 11 10.50 -6.98 8.02
N ALA A 12 11.11 -8.10 8.43
CA ALA A 12 11.16 -8.54 9.82
C ALA A 12 11.44 -7.38 10.80
N SER A 13 10.63 -7.31 11.86
CA SER A 13 10.42 -6.22 12.82
C SER A 13 11.62 -5.78 13.67
N ASN A 14 12.86 -6.05 13.23
CA ASN A 14 14.09 -5.82 13.98
C ASN A 14 14.88 -4.58 13.51
N GLY A 15 14.35 -3.79 12.57
CA GLY A 15 14.97 -2.53 12.16
C GLY A 15 14.29 -1.35 12.83
N GLY A 16 15.05 -0.55 13.59
CA GLY A 16 14.57 0.68 14.24
C GLY A 16 14.16 1.78 13.25
N PHE A 17 13.98 3.02 13.73
CA PHE A 17 13.44 4.18 12.98
C PHE A 17 14.00 4.39 11.56
N THR A 18 15.27 4.03 11.31
CA THR A 18 15.95 4.12 10.00
C THR A 18 15.51 3.06 8.97
N PHE A 19 14.72 2.07 9.39
CA PHE A 19 14.20 0.98 8.57
C PHE A 19 13.21 1.45 7.50
N HIS A 20 12.47 2.52 7.80
CA HIS A 20 11.36 2.96 6.96
C HIS A 20 11.76 3.89 5.82
N ASN A 21 12.94 4.53 5.89
CA ASN A 21 13.35 5.55 4.93
C ASN A 21 14.07 4.96 3.72
N ARG A 22 13.79 5.50 2.53
CA ARG A 22 14.54 5.19 1.31
C ARG A 22 16.00 5.59 1.50
N GLY A 23 16.94 4.70 1.21
CA GLY A 23 18.38 5.00 1.27
C GLY A 23 19.07 4.71 2.61
N GLY A 24 18.63 3.72 3.39
CA GLY A 24 19.40 3.18 4.51
C GLY A 24 20.82 2.72 4.08
N PRO A 25 21.72 2.36 5.02
CA PRO A 25 23.12 2.04 4.71
C PRO A 25 23.25 1.14 3.46
N TYR A 26 24.10 1.57 2.52
CA TYR A 26 24.28 0.94 1.20
C TYR A 26 23.06 1.00 0.25
N GLY A 27 22.19 2.00 0.38
CA GLY A 27 21.00 2.16 -0.45
C GLY A 27 19.86 1.19 -0.12
N ARG A 28 19.96 0.44 0.99
CA ARG A 28 19.00 -0.61 1.35
C ARG A 28 17.80 0.00 2.07
N THR A 29 16.64 -0.02 1.42
CA THR A 29 15.35 0.28 2.05
C THR A 29 14.86 -0.99 2.73
N LYS A 30 14.94 -1.10 4.06
CA LYS A 30 14.63 -2.38 4.75
C LYS A 30 13.15 -2.55 5.10
N GLY A 31 12.34 -1.48 5.07
CA GLY A 31 10.88 -1.51 5.09
C GLY A 31 10.29 -0.77 3.90
N ALA A 32 9.46 -1.45 3.12
CA ALA A 32 8.83 -0.86 1.94
C ALA A 32 7.33 -1.13 1.93
N LYS A 33 6.56 -0.15 1.46
CA LYS A 33 5.16 -0.32 1.11
C LYS A 33 5.06 -0.41 -0.42
N ARG A 34 4.45 -1.47 -0.90
CA ARG A 34 4.15 -1.66 -2.32
C ARG A 34 2.77 -1.11 -2.56
N VAL A 35 2.63 -0.32 -3.61
CA VAL A 35 1.34 0.20 -4.05
C VAL A 35 1.11 -0.31 -5.45
N VAL A 36 -0.04 -0.91 -5.69
CA VAL A 36 -0.42 -1.44 -7.00
C VAL A 36 -1.75 -0.84 -7.40
N ALA A 37 -1.82 -0.33 -8.62
CA ALA A 37 -3.06 0.08 -9.25
C ALA A 37 -3.48 -0.97 -10.26
N VAL A 38 -4.69 -1.49 -10.13
CA VAL A 38 -5.30 -2.45 -11.04
C VAL A 38 -6.58 -1.87 -11.61
N ASP A 39 -6.87 -2.15 -12.88
CA ASP A 39 -8.17 -1.83 -13.45
C ASP A 39 -9.25 -2.84 -13.02
N VAL A 40 -10.49 -2.60 -13.45
CA VAL A 40 -11.65 -3.46 -13.13
C VAL A 40 -11.53 -4.89 -13.65
N THR A 41 -10.68 -5.12 -14.65
CA THR A 41 -10.42 -6.46 -15.22
C THR A 41 -9.33 -7.22 -14.46
N GLY A 42 -8.66 -6.55 -13.51
CA GLY A 42 -7.52 -7.08 -12.79
C GLY A 42 -6.18 -6.84 -13.50
N LEU A 43 -6.15 -6.04 -14.57
CA LEU A 43 -4.91 -5.70 -15.27
C LEU A 43 -4.10 -4.70 -14.42
N PRO A 44 -2.82 -4.98 -14.10
CA PRO A 44 -1.96 -4.01 -13.45
C PRO A 44 -1.67 -2.84 -14.38
N VAL A 45 -2.04 -1.62 -13.98
CA VAL A 45 -1.81 -0.40 -14.75
C VAL A 45 -0.62 0.41 -14.23
N ALA A 46 -0.28 0.26 -12.95
CA ALA A 46 0.92 0.85 -12.36
C ALA A 46 1.31 0.12 -11.06
N ALA A 47 2.60 0.19 -10.73
CA ALA A 47 3.12 -0.28 -9.46
C ALA A 47 4.24 0.64 -8.99
N MET A 48 4.30 0.91 -7.69
CA MET A 48 5.36 1.71 -7.09
C MET A 48 5.76 1.19 -5.71
N VAL A 49 6.95 1.59 -5.28
CA VAL A 49 7.48 1.26 -3.96
C VAL A 49 7.78 2.56 -3.20
N VAL A 50 7.10 2.74 -2.08
CA VAL A 50 7.26 3.88 -1.18
C VAL A 50 7.89 3.43 0.15
N PRO A 51 8.53 4.36 0.89
CA PRO A 51 8.92 4.13 2.29
C PRO A 51 7.82 3.46 3.11
N ALA A 52 8.16 2.49 3.97
CA ALA A 52 7.17 1.86 4.84
C ALA A 52 6.48 2.83 5.81
N SER A 53 7.11 3.97 6.12
CA SER A 53 6.55 5.04 6.95
C SER A 53 5.53 5.91 6.22
N THR A 54 5.42 5.81 4.89
CA THR A 54 4.44 6.58 4.13
C THR A 54 3.04 6.12 4.50
N HIS A 55 2.22 7.01 5.04
CA HIS A 55 0.81 6.75 5.35
C HIS A 55 0.04 6.31 4.09
N GLU A 56 -0.94 5.43 4.23
CA GLU A 56 -1.71 4.80 3.14
C GLU A 56 -2.33 5.84 2.19
N ASN A 57 -2.89 6.92 2.76
CA ASN A 57 -3.43 8.03 1.96
C ASN A 57 -2.35 8.69 1.09
N ARG A 58 -1.18 9.00 1.67
CA ARG A 58 -0.09 9.62 0.91
C ARG A 58 0.47 8.67 -0.13
N ALA A 59 0.54 7.37 0.17
CA ALA A 59 0.96 6.36 -0.79
C ALA A 59 0.00 6.29 -1.99
N SER A 60 -1.30 6.46 -1.75
CA SER A 60 -2.34 6.48 -2.79
C SER A 60 -2.29 7.76 -3.63
N GLU A 61 -2.09 8.92 -3.00
CA GLU A 61 -1.86 10.19 -3.72
C GLU A 61 -0.64 10.11 -4.64
N LEU A 62 0.48 9.57 -4.16
CA LEU A 62 1.69 9.38 -4.97
C LEU A 62 1.45 8.46 -6.17
N MET A 63 0.58 7.45 -6.03
CA MET A 63 0.17 6.60 -7.15
C MET A 63 -0.67 7.38 -8.18
N LEU A 64 -1.58 8.25 -7.72
CA LEU A 64 -2.37 9.10 -8.62
C LEU A 64 -1.49 10.12 -9.36
N GLU A 65 -0.53 10.73 -8.67
CA GLU A 65 0.49 11.60 -9.28
C GLU A 65 1.26 10.82 -10.38
N HIS A 66 1.66 9.58 -10.08
CA HIS A 66 2.37 8.71 -11.02
C HIS A 66 1.53 8.36 -12.26
N LEU A 67 0.26 7.95 -12.07
CA LEU A 67 -0.67 7.66 -13.17
C LEU A 67 -0.94 8.90 -14.05
N THR A 68 -0.97 10.08 -13.43
CA THR A 68 -1.13 11.36 -14.14
C THR A 68 0.09 11.65 -15.01
N GLN A 69 1.30 11.48 -14.46
CA GLN A 69 2.55 11.67 -15.21
C GLN A 69 2.71 10.69 -16.39
N GLN A 70 2.14 9.48 -16.26
CA GLN A 70 2.13 8.50 -17.34
C GLN A 70 1.00 8.71 -18.37
N GLY A 71 0.16 9.74 -18.20
CA GLY A 71 -0.96 10.03 -19.10
C GLY A 71 -2.13 9.04 -19.00
N VAL A 72 -2.13 8.15 -18.01
CA VAL A 72 -3.16 7.11 -17.83
C VAL A 72 -4.38 7.67 -17.10
N ALA A 73 -4.20 8.73 -16.30
CA ALA A 73 -5.27 9.34 -15.50
C ALA A 73 -6.34 10.10 -16.31
N GLY A 74 -6.08 10.47 -17.58
CA GLY A 74 -6.99 11.30 -18.37
C GLY A 74 -8.35 10.65 -18.70
N ARG A 75 -8.48 9.34 -18.54
CA ARG A 75 -9.74 8.58 -18.69
C ARG A 75 -10.22 7.94 -17.39
N LEU A 76 -9.61 8.31 -16.26
CA LEU A 76 -9.86 7.67 -14.99
C LEU A 76 -11.07 8.32 -14.31
N GLU A 77 -12.23 7.68 -14.42
CA GLU A 77 -13.49 8.20 -13.86
C GLU A 77 -13.69 7.91 -12.36
N LEU A 78 -13.07 6.84 -11.86
CA LEU A 78 -13.26 6.37 -10.48
C LEU A 78 -12.00 5.69 -9.96
N VAL A 79 -11.65 6.02 -8.71
CA VAL A 79 -10.56 5.41 -7.96
C VAL A 79 -11.12 4.86 -6.65
N LEU A 80 -10.92 3.58 -6.41
CA LEU A 80 -11.12 2.97 -5.10
C LEU A 80 -9.77 2.81 -4.43
N VAL A 81 -9.68 3.15 -3.15
CA VAL A 81 -8.46 3.02 -2.36
C VAL A 81 -8.75 2.10 -1.19
N ASP A 82 -7.92 1.07 -1.00
CA ASP A 82 -8.02 0.27 0.23
C ASP A 82 -7.62 1.12 1.43
N ARG A 83 -8.50 1.17 2.44
CA ARG A 83 -8.28 1.86 3.71
C ARG A 83 -7.68 0.94 4.77
N GLY A 84 -7.47 -0.34 4.43
CA GLY A 84 -7.00 -1.37 5.32
C GLY A 84 -8.11 -1.92 6.22
N VAL A 85 -7.96 -3.19 6.62
CA VAL A 85 -8.81 -3.85 7.61
C VAL A 85 -7.95 -4.13 8.85
N THR A 86 -8.38 -3.69 10.03
CA THR A 86 -7.65 -3.89 11.30
C THR A 86 -7.83 -5.29 11.90
N GLY A 87 -8.53 -6.18 11.21
CA GLY A 87 -8.75 -7.56 11.62
C GLY A 87 -7.50 -8.42 11.42
N SER A 88 -7.04 -9.07 12.50
CA SER A 88 -6.07 -10.15 12.37
C SER A 88 -6.77 -11.38 11.78
N PRO A 89 -6.26 -12.01 10.71
CA PRO A 89 -6.79 -13.29 10.24
C PRO A 89 -6.63 -14.42 11.29
N ASN A 90 -5.83 -14.19 12.34
CA ASN A 90 -5.68 -15.07 13.49
C ASN A 90 -6.47 -14.62 14.73
N ALA A 91 -7.35 -13.61 14.62
CA ALA A 91 -8.27 -13.30 15.70
C ALA A 91 -9.20 -14.50 15.91
N ARG A 92 -9.13 -15.15 17.08
CA ARG A 92 -10.09 -16.19 17.44
C ARG A 92 -11.49 -15.59 17.32
N PRO A 93 -12.47 -16.31 16.74
CA PRO A 93 -13.86 -15.87 16.83
C PRO A 93 -14.17 -15.63 18.31
N ALA A 94 -14.80 -14.49 18.62
CA ALA A 94 -15.23 -14.19 19.97
C ALA A 94 -16.01 -15.42 20.48
N SER A 95 -15.58 -15.97 21.62
CA SER A 95 -16.34 -17.07 22.23
C SER A 95 -17.77 -16.60 22.41
N PRO A 96 -18.77 -17.45 22.18
CA PRO A 96 -20.14 -17.12 22.56
C PRO A 96 -20.09 -16.67 24.02
N ARG A 97 -20.55 -15.45 24.30
CA ARG A 97 -20.82 -15.10 25.69
C ARG A 97 -21.94 -16.02 26.12
N ASP A 98 -21.65 -16.94 27.02
CA ASP A 98 -22.71 -17.67 27.71
C ASP A 98 -23.64 -16.64 28.39
N PRO A 99 -24.96 -16.87 28.35
CA PRO A 99 -26.00 -15.91 28.70
C PRO A 99 -25.91 -15.40 30.15
#